data_AF-A0A2E5S732-F1
#
_entry.id   AF-A0A2E5S732-F1
#
_cell.length_a   1.000
_cell.length_b   1.000
_cell.length_c   1.000
_cell.angle_alpha   90.00
_cell.angle_beta   90.00
_cell.angle_gamma   90.00
#
_symmetry.space_group_name_H-M   'P 1'
#
loop_
_entity.id
_entity.type
_entity.pdbx_description
1 polymer ?
#
loop_
_entity_poly.entity_id
_entity_poly.type
_entity_poly.pdbx_seq_one_letter_code
_entity_poly.pdbx_strand_id
1 'polypeptide(L)'
;MSNFKSMKGIFLKSAAGQTKGMGLRLRPGNVLIVVTVMFALLGLHCAKMQRVPFSRCEEVNGLPGPSDMALESRSAFGVDRLILATQDRRDQDPQDEYLDQGAIKFVPLTGRNRNQVLDFSFSGRDEYPFHPEAIDLLVLGGSRYLFVLNHARVAQHAVEIFRIEKTSLVFMGRFRHRFIEYPSDIVGLGLDEFYVLNRRSGNFVEHYGLSSLFLGSGSLIYYRDGTYYRVLQQLSDPEGLALSPDQTRLWISEGGSGSLIALERGSGPEVRKLARVSLTGHPARLSFSGADRILVATIPSTWAWSSHESYSAEKAPSRILQVDAIQGTSALAYQDPGNEISGATIALAQGNRIFLGQKFDSFILICNQ
;
A
#
# COMPACT_ATOMS: atom_id res chain seq x y z
N MET A 1 -67.78 -13.21 25.69
CA MET A 1 -67.46 -11.91 26.32
C MET A 1 -66.28 -11.33 25.55
N SER A 2 -66.56 -10.43 24.61
CA SER A 2 -66.16 -9.00 24.63
C SER A 2 -64.66 -8.81 24.30
N ASN A 3 -64.20 -8.10 23.27
CA ASN A 3 -64.77 -6.93 22.60
C ASN A 3 -64.20 -6.81 21.17
N PHE A 4 -65.09 -6.55 20.20
CA PHE A 4 -64.77 -5.97 18.90
C PHE A 4 -65.52 -4.64 18.83
N LYS A 5 -64.80 -3.51 18.71
CA LYS A 5 -65.31 -2.18 18.32
C LYS A 5 -64.32 -1.65 17.28
N SER A 6 -64.68 -1.65 16.00
CA SER A 6 -65.30 -0.52 15.28
C SER A 6 -64.35 0.65 15.06
N MET A 7 -63.98 0.88 13.80
CA MET A 7 -63.97 2.24 13.26
C MET A 7 -64.25 2.25 11.75
N LYS A 8 -65.16 3.15 11.40
CA LYS A 8 -65.69 3.48 10.07
C LYS A 8 -64.62 4.12 9.18
N GLY A 9 -64.82 4.00 7.87
CA GLY A 9 -63.99 4.64 6.86
C GLY A 9 -64.25 6.13 6.66
N ILE A 10 -63.35 6.75 5.90
CA ILE A 10 -63.54 8.00 5.15
C ILE A 10 -62.80 7.84 3.81
N PHE A 11 -63.54 8.03 2.71
CA PHE A 11 -63.07 8.23 1.34
C PHE A 11 -62.38 9.60 1.20
N LEU A 12 -61.35 9.74 0.36
CA LEU A 12 -61.31 10.72 -0.75
C LEU A 12 -59.99 10.67 -1.55
N LYS A 13 -60.14 10.32 -2.84
CA LYS A 13 -59.48 10.82 -4.06
C LYS A 13 -57.95 11.05 -4.08
N SER A 14 -57.30 10.40 -5.04
CA SER A 14 -56.25 11.04 -5.84
C SER A 14 -56.31 10.57 -7.29
N ALA A 15 -56.02 11.51 -8.18
CA ALA A 15 -56.34 11.56 -9.60
C ALA A 15 -55.59 10.52 -10.46
N ALA A 16 -56.29 10.06 -11.50
CA ALA A 16 -55.67 9.46 -12.67
C ALA A 16 -54.87 10.53 -13.43
N GLY A 17 -53.57 10.33 -13.55
CA GLY A 17 -52.68 11.06 -14.44
C GLY A 17 -52.08 10.10 -15.45
N GLN A 18 -52.53 10.17 -16.70
CA GLN A 18 -51.90 9.48 -17.83
C GLN A 18 -50.45 9.94 -17.99
N THR A 19 -49.51 9.00 -18.03
CA THR A 19 -48.22 9.20 -18.71
C THR A 19 -48.10 8.20 -19.85
N LYS A 20 -48.06 8.72 -21.08
CA LYS A 20 -47.79 7.96 -22.31
C LYS A 20 -46.38 7.38 -22.21
N GLY A 21 -46.28 6.07 -22.07
CA GLY A 21 -45.02 5.35 -22.27
C GLY A 21 -44.62 5.41 -23.74
N MET A 22 -43.64 6.26 -24.06
CA MET A 22 -42.98 6.28 -25.36
C MET A 22 -41.97 5.12 -25.41
N GLY A 23 -42.48 3.91 -25.68
CA GLY A 23 -41.62 2.74 -25.89
C GLY A 23 -40.85 2.88 -27.20
N LEU A 24 -39.56 3.18 -27.13
CA LEU A 24 -38.66 3.06 -28.28
C LEU A 24 -38.54 1.59 -28.67
N ARG A 25 -39.33 1.14 -29.64
CA ARG A 25 -39.09 -0.12 -30.36
C ARG A 25 -37.91 0.08 -31.31
N LEU A 26 -36.72 -0.31 -30.88
CA LEU A 26 -35.57 -0.43 -31.77
C LEU A 26 -35.78 -1.62 -32.72
N ARG A 27 -35.74 -1.35 -34.03
CA ARG A 27 -35.74 -2.40 -35.06
C ARG A 27 -34.50 -3.28 -34.89
N PRO A 28 -34.54 -4.59 -35.18
CA PRO A 28 -33.42 -5.51 -34.95
C PRO A 28 -32.10 -5.05 -35.63
N GLY A 29 -32.18 -4.37 -36.78
CA GLY A 29 -31.01 -3.75 -37.42
C GLY A 29 -30.38 -2.59 -36.64
N ASN A 30 -31.17 -1.85 -35.85
CA ASN A 30 -30.66 -0.73 -35.03
C ASN A 30 -30.01 -1.22 -33.73
N VAL A 31 -30.42 -2.37 -33.20
CA VAL A 31 -29.75 -3.01 -32.05
C VAL A 31 -28.35 -3.47 -32.43
N LEU A 32 -28.20 -4.05 -33.63
CA LEU A 32 -26.89 -4.45 -34.16
C LEU A 32 -25.95 -3.25 -34.36
N ILE A 33 -26.47 -2.12 -34.88
CA ILE A 33 -25.69 -0.89 -35.06
C ILE A 33 -25.30 -0.27 -33.71
N VAL A 34 -26.20 -0.24 -32.72
CA VAL A 34 -25.88 0.30 -31.38
C VAL A 34 -24.84 -0.56 -30.66
N VAL A 35 -24.93 -1.90 -30.76
CA VAL A 35 -23.91 -2.82 -30.21
C VAL A 35 -22.57 -2.66 -30.93
N THR A 36 -22.58 -2.54 -32.25
CA THR A 36 -21.34 -2.37 -33.04
C THR A 36 -20.69 -1.00 -32.81
N VAL A 37 -21.48 0.06 -32.60
CA VAL A 37 -20.98 1.40 -32.24
C VAL A 37 -20.49 1.44 -30.79
N MET A 38 -21.13 0.73 -29.85
CA MET A 38 -20.57 0.54 -28.49
C MET A 38 -19.25 -0.22 -28.54
N PHE A 39 -19.14 -1.30 -29.32
CA PHE A 39 -17.89 -2.05 -29.50
C PHE A 39 -16.82 -1.24 -30.24
N ALA A 40 -17.18 -0.39 -31.19
CA ALA A 40 -16.25 0.51 -31.87
C ALA A 40 -15.78 1.65 -30.95
N LEU A 41 -16.65 2.20 -30.10
CA LEU A 41 -16.29 3.21 -29.10
C LEU A 41 -15.48 2.62 -27.93
N LEU A 42 -15.72 1.35 -27.57
CA LEU A 42 -14.88 0.56 -26.66
C LEU A 42 -13.53 0.20 -27.28
N GLY A 43 -13.48 -0.08 -28.59
CA GLY A 43 -12.25 -0.35 -29.33
C GLY A 43 -11.34 0.86 -29.53
N LEU A 44 -11.89 2.08 -29.40
CA LEU A 44 -11.18 3.35 -29.61
C LEU A 44 -10.41 3.87 -28.37
N HIS A 45 -10.50 3.20 -27.21
CA HIS A 45 -9.78 3.60 -25.99
C HIS A 45 -8.86 2.52 -25.43
N CYS A 46 -8.37 1.59 -26.26
CA CYS A 46 -7.16 0.84 -25.93
C CYS A 46 -5.93 1.67 -26.37
N ALA A 47 -5.81 2.90 -25.86
CA ALA A 47 -4.61 3.67 -26.05
C ALA A 47 -3.48 2.93 -25.33
N LYS A 48 -2.49 2.43 -26.09
CA LYS A 48 -1.30 1.81 -25.51
C LYS A 48 -0.70 2.78 -24.51
N MET A 49 -0.44 2.29 -23.29
CA MET A 49 0.19 3.09 -22.24
C MET A 49 1.51 3.67 -22.76
N GLN A 50 1.62 5.00 -22.78
CA GLN A 50 2.86 5.66 -23.17
C GLN A 50 3.96 5.34 -22.15
N ARG A 51 5.09 4.80 -22.60
CA ARG A 51 6.22 4.52 -21.71
C ARG A 51 6.97 5.81 -21.36
N VAL A 52 7.36 5.91 -20.10
CA VAL A 52 8.29 6.91 -19.55
C VAL A 52 9.32 6.11 -18.75
N PRO A 53 10.39 5.63 -19.40
CA PRO A 53 11.33 4.72 -18.77
C PRO A 53 12.35 5.50 -17.94
N PHE A 54 12.89 4.85 -16.92
CA PHE A 54 14.17 5.25 -16.34
C PHE A 54 15.32 4.69 -17.19
N SER A 55 16.53 5.18 -16.95
CA SER A 55 17.71 4.74 -17.71
C SER A 55 18.54 3.72 -16.93
N ARG A 56 19.25 2.85 -17.64
CA ARG A 56 20.21 1.87 -17.06
C ARG A 56 19.63 1.04 -15.90
N CYS A 57 18.43 0.52 -16.09
CA CYS A 57 17.81 -0.38 -15.12
C CYS A 57 18.52 -1.73 -15.07
N GLU A 58 18.79 -2.20 -13.86
CA GLU A 58 19.40 -3.48 -13.54
C GLU A 58 18.49 -4.24 -12.57
N GLU A 59 18.16 -5.48 -12.89
CA GLU A 59 17.44 -6.37 -11.98
C GLU A 59 18.36 -6.92 -10.90
N VAL A 60 17.93 -6.83 -9.65
CA VAL A 60 18.55 -7.53 -8.53
C VAL A 60 17.63 -8.67 -8.11
N ASN A 61 18.01 -9.88 -8.50
CA ASN A 61 17.23 -11.11 -8.34
C ASN A 61 17.47 -11.80 -6.98
N GLY A 62 16.60 -12.74 -6.61
CA GLY A 62 16.70 -13.50 -5.34
C GLY A 62 15.96 -12.85 -4.17
N LEU A 63 14.97 -12.02 -4.48
CA LEU A 63 14.15 -11.27 -3.54
C LEU A 63 12.68 -11.60 -3.80
N PRO A 64 12.12 -12.69 -3.26
CA PRO A 64 10.72 -13.04 -3.50
C PRO A 64 9.80 -11.96 -2.90
N GLY A 65 8.94 -11.37 -3.73
CA GLY A 65 8.00 -10.32 -3.33
C GLY A 65 8.58 -9.21 -2.44
N PRO A 66 9.53 -8.39 -2.94
CA PRO A 66 10.15 -7.29 -2.21
C PRO A 66 9.18 -6.10 -2.08
N SER A 67 8.21 -6.24 -1.18
CA SER A 67 7.03 -5.37 -1.06
C SER A 67 7.35 -3.96 -0.58
N ASP A 68 8.41 -3.84 0.22
CA ASP A 68 8.86 -2.58 0.79
C ASP A 68 10.37 -2.59 1.03
N MET A 69 10.95 -1.39 1.06
CA MET A 69 12.38 -1.21 1.22
C MET A 69 12.73 0.08 1.96
N ALA A 70 13.86 0.07 2.66
CA ALA A 70 14.42 1.23 3.33
C ALA A 70 15.88 1.44 2.90
N LEU A 71 16.29 2.70 2.79
CA LEU A 71 17.67 3.06 2.46
C LEU A 71 18.46 3.36 3.73
N GLU A 72 19.40 2.48 4.07
CA GLU A 72 20.34 2.73 5.15
C GLU A 72 21.58 3.46 4.60
N SER A 73 21.60 4.79 4.80
CA SER A 73 22.76 5.61 4.44
C SER A 73 23.86 5.52 5.51
N ARG A 74 25.12 5.46 5.06
CA ARG A 74 26.32 5.35 5.92
C ARG A 74 26.19 4.21 6.94
N SER A 75 25.87 3.00 6.47
CA SER A 75 25.73 1.80 7.31
C SER A 75 26.94 1.58 8.22
N ALA A 76 26.87 0.62 9.13
CA ALA A 76 28.00 0.24 9.99
C ALA A 76 29.27 -0.22 9.21
N PHE A 77 29.17 -0.43 7.91
CA PHE A 77 30.30 -0.70 7.00
C PHE A 77 30.85 0.56 6.29
N GLY A 78 30.26 1.73 6.51
CA GLY A 78 30.58 2.95 5.78
C GLY A 78 30.05 2.98 4.34
N VAL A 79 29.22 2.01 3.95
CA VAL A 79 28.55 1.96 2.63
C VAL A 79 27.05 2.13 2.76
N ASP A 80 26.38 2.57 1.70
CA ASP A 80 24.92 2.60 1.68
C ASP A 80 24.38 1.21 1.29
N ARG A 81 23.24 0.81 1.85
CA ARG A 81 22.55 -0.42 1.48
C ARG A 81 21.03 -0.23 1.46
N LEU A 82 20.36 -0.99 0.62
CA LEU A 82 18.92 -1.21 0.73
C LEU A 82 18.67 -2.33 1.73
N ILE A 83 17.63 -2.18 2.53
CA ILE A 83 17.04 -3.22 3.37
C ILE A 83 15.67 -3.51 2.79
N LEU A 84 15.31 -4.78 2.64
CA LEU A 84 14.10 -5.20 1.94
C LEU A 84 13.31 -6.21 2.77
N ALA A 85 12.00 -6.01 2.85
CA ALA A 85 11.07 -7.04 3.29
C ALA A 85 10.70 -7.92 2.10
N THR A 86 10.90 -9.23 2.24
CA THR A 86 10.68 -10.23 1.18
C THR A 86 9.76 -11.34 1.68
N GLN A 87 8.81 -11.74 0.85
CA GLN A 87 7.86 -12.82 1.09
C GLN A 87 7.33 -13.29 -0.27
N ASP A 88 7.37 -14.61 -0.53
CA ASP A 88 6.56 -15.17 -1.62
C ASP A 88 5.10 -15.13 -1.20
N ARG A 89 4.29 -14.40 -1.96
CA ARG A 89 2.86 -14.18 -1.66
C ARG A 89 1.94 -15.02 -2.51
N ARG A 90 2.45 -15.71 -3.53
CA ARG A 90 1.63 -16.54 -4.41
C ARG A 90 1.47 -17.95 -3.86
N ASP A 91 2.45 -18.43 -3.09
CA ASP A 91 2.40 -19.76 -2.51
C ASP A 91 1.74 -19.75 -1.12
N GLN A 92 0.46 -20.13 -1.09
CA GLN A 92 -0.39 -20.14 0.08
C GLN A 92 -1.12 -21.48 0.24
N ASP A 93 -1.42 -21.85 1.49
CA ASP A 93 -2.32 -22.97 1.78
C ASP A 93 -3.80 -22.58 1.52
N PRO A 94 -4.75 -23.54 1.57
CA PRO A 94 -6.17 -23.24 1.38
C PRO A 94 -6.81 -22.40 2.52
N GLN A 95 -6.04 -21.98 3.53
CA GLN A 95 -6.44 -21.07 4.59
C GLN A 95 -5.81 -19.67 4.40
N ASP A 96 -5.20 -19.40 3.24
CA ASP A 96 -4.50 -18.17 2.88
C ASP A 96 -3.23 -17.90 3.71
N GLU A 97 -2.68 -18.92 4.38
CA GLU A 97 -1.40 -18.83 5.08
C GLU A 97 -0.24 -19.03 4.11
N TYR A 98 0.82 -18.23 4.22
CA TYR A 98 2.01 -18.39 3.39
C TYR A 98 2.75 -19.68 3.74
N LEU A 99 3.13 -20.44 2.72
CA LEU A 99 3.84 -21.72 2.92
C LEU A 99 5.29 -21.50 3.38
N ASP A 100 5.96 -20.50 2.82
CA ASP A 100 7.35 -20.19 3.11
C ASP A 100 7.50 -19.00 4.08
N GLN A 101 8.50 -19.08 4.95
CA GLN A 101 8.91 -17.94 5.78
C GLN A 101 9.49 -16.84 4.90
N GLY A 102 9.11 -15.60 5.20
CA GLY A 102 9.71 -14.43 4.59
C GLY A 102 11.04 -14.07 5.26
N ALA A 103 11.69 -13.04 4.74
CA ALA A 103 13.00 -12.61 5.20
C ALA A 103 13.18 -11.09 5.11
N ILE A 104 14.06 -10.57 5.97
CA ILE A 104 14.68 -9.27 5.75
C ILE A 104 16.03 -9.50 5.09
N LYS A 105 16.22 -8.93 3.90
CA LYS A 105 17.46 -9.01 3.12
C LYS A 105 18.07 -7.63 2.96
N PHE A 106 19.34 -7.57 2.59
CA PHE A 106 19.97 -6.30 2.23
C PHE A 106 20.83 -6.40 0.97
N VAL A 107 20.97 -5.25 0.31
CA VAL A 107 21.74 -5.10 -0.93
C VAL A 107 22.71 -3.93 -0.78
N PRO A 108 24.03 -4.18 -0.68
CA PRO A 108 25.03 -3.11 -0.69
C PRO A 108 25.00 -2.36 -2.02
N LEU A 109 25.06 -1.02 -1.95
CA LEU A 109 24.95 -0.16 -3.13
C LEU A 109 26.32 0.27 -3.71
N THR A 110 27.41 -0.06 -3.02
CA THR A 110 28.79 0.21 -3.41
C THR A 110 29.72 -0.92 -2.92
N GLY A 111 30.99 -0.89 -3.35
CA GLY A 111 31.99 -1.87 -2.93
C GLY A 111 31.94 -3.20 -3.69
N ARG A 112 32.62 -4.22 -3.16
CA ARG A 112 32.79 -5.53 -3.82
C ARG A 112 31.49 -6.33 -3.96
N ASN A 113 30.58 -6.17 -3.01
CA ASN A 113 29.29 -6.88 -2.98
C ASN A 113 28.15 -6.00 -3.53
N ARG A 114 28.48 -5.01 -4.37
CA ARG A 114 27.48 -4.12 -4.96
C ARG A 114 26.41 -4.95 -5.68
N ASN A 115 25.15 -4.62 -5.41
CA ASN A 115 23.96 -5.26 -6.01
C ASN A 115 23.80 -6.76 -5.67
N GLN A 116 24.62 -7.31 -4.75
CA GLN A 116 24.45 -8.67 -4.27
C GLN A 116 23.38 -8.70 -3.17
N VAL A 117 22.47 -9.66 -3.25
CA VAL A 117 21.50 -9.95 -2.19
C VAL A 117 22.19 -10.73 -1.07
N LEU A 118 22.08 -10.22 0.15
CA LEU A 118 22.67 -10.79 1.35
C LEU A 118 21.62 -10.91 2.46
N ASP A 119 21.79 -11.92 3.32
CA ASP A 119 20.90 -12.19 4.44
C ASP A 119 21.36 -11.51 5.72
N PHE A 120 20.41 -11.05 6.53
CA PHE A 120 20.66 -10.75 7.93
C PHE A 120 20.64 -12.03 8.76
N SER A 121 21.55 -12.13 9.72
CA SER A 121 21.43 -13.07 10.83
C SER A 121 20.50 -12.50 11.90
N PHE A 122 19.61 -13.31 12.46
CA PHE A 122 18.72 -12.89 13.54
C PHE A 122 19.28 -13.32 14.89
N SER A 123 19.16 -12.46 15.90
CA SER A 123 19.54 -12.76 17.29
C SER A 123 18.40 -12.45 18.24
N GLY A 124 18.09 -13.38 19.14
CA GLY A 124 17.09 -13.20 20.21
C GLY A 124 15.62 -13.26 19.77
N ARG A 125 15.33 -13.50 18.49
CA ARG A 125 13.97 -13.71 17.99
C ARG A 125 13.56 -15.17 18.19
N ASP A 126 12.32 -15.39 18.60
CA ASP A 126 11.71 -16.72 18.69
C ASP A 126 11.26 -17.26 17.32
N GLU A 127 10.71 -18.48 17.32
CA GLU A 127 10.17 -19.17 16.13
C GLU A 127 8.78 -18.66 15.70
N TYR A 128 8.36 -17.49 16.16
CA TYR A 128 7.09 -16.92 15.74
C TYR A 128 7.10 -16.72 14.22
N PRO A 129 6.04 -17.12 13.48
CA PRO A 129 6.01 -16.99 12.02
C PRO A 129 6.37 -15.58 11.55
N PHE A 130 7.14 -15.50 10.46
CA PHE A 130 7.71 -14.27 9.97
C PHE A 130 7.41 -14.07 8.50
N HIS A 131 6.47 -13.17 8.23
CA HIS A 131 6.02 -12.76 6.91
C HIS A 131 6.02 -11.23 6.86
N PRO A 132 7.21 -10.61 6.71
CA PRO A 132 7.36 -9.17 6.72
C PRO A 132 6.73 -8.55 5.46
N GLU A 133 5.98 -7.45 5.61
CA GLU A 133 5.38 -6.72 4.49
C GLU A 133 5.90 -5.29 4.34
N ALA A 134 5.92 -4.52 5.43
CA ALA A 134 6.34 -3.12 5.43
C ALA A 134 7.46 -2.90 6.44
N ILE A 135 8.35 -1.94 6.17
CA ILE A 135 9.47 -1.63 7.05
C ILE A 135 9.70 -0.14 7.16
N ASP A 136 10.19 0.30 8.32
CA ASP A 136 10.69 1.65 8.50
C ASP A 136 12.03 1.67 9.24
N LEU A 137 12.88 2.62 8.88
CA LEU A 137 14.23 2.75 9.41
C LEU A 137 14.34 3.98 10.32
N LEU A 138 14.45 3.74 11.63
CA LEU A 138 14.66 4.78 12.62
C LEU A 138 16.14 4.92 12.99
N VAL A 139 16.65 6.16 12.98
CA VAL A 139 17.97 6.49 13.54
C VAL A 139 17.77 7.21 14.88
N LEU A 140 18.19 6.58 15.98
CA LEU A 140 18.04 7.13 17.33
C LEU A 140 19.34 6.97 18.12
N GLY A 141 19.88 8.09 18.62
CA GLY A 141 21.12 8.09 19.40
C GLY A 141 22.34 7.52 18.65
N GLY A 142 22.39 7.68 17.31
CA GLY A 142 23.43 7.10 16.44
C GLY A 142 23.28 5.61 16.15
N SER A 143 22.33 4.92 16.81
CA SER A 143 21.93 3.55 16.50
C SER A 143 20.82 3.52 15.47
N ARG A 144 20.68 2.38 14.79
CA ARG A 144 19.67 2.17 13.76
C ARG A 144 18.73 1.05 14.17
N TYR A 145 17.44 1.27 13.94
CA TYR A 145 16.39 0.34 14.30
C TYR A 145 15.48 0.11 13.10
N LEU A 146 15.18 -1.15 12.84
CA LEU A 146 14.26 -1.57 11.82
C LEU A 146 12.93 -1.91 12.48
N PHE A 147 11.90 -1.18 12.11
CA PHE A 147 10.52 -1.53 12.37
C PHE A 147 10.06 -2.44 11.25
N VAL A 148 9.43 -3.56 11.60
CA VAL A 148 8.95 -4.55 10.63
C VAL A 148 7.49 -4.86 10.92
N LEU A 149 6.65 -4.68 9.92
CA LEU A 149 5.27 -5.12 9.95
C LEU A 149 5.22 -6.60 9.56
N ASN A 150 4.87 -7.45 10.51
CA ASN A 150 4.84 -8.90 10.34
C ASN A 150 3.39 -9.43 10.29
N HIS A 151 3.03 -10.10 9.20
CA HIS A 151 1.77 -10.81 9.01
C HIS A 151 1.92 -12.29 9.38
N ALA A 152 2.19 -12.56 10.66
CA ALA A 152 2.59 -13.88 11.12
C ALA A 152 1.58 -14.99 10.80
N ARG A 153 0.28 -14.69 10.91
CA ARG A 153 -0.81 -15.56 10.48
C ARG A 153 -1.95 -14.72 9.95
N VAL A 154 -2.94 -15.36 9.34
CA VAL A 154 -4.22 -14.70 9.04
C VAL A 154 -4.78 -14.06 10.31
N ALA A 155 -5.09 -12.76 10.22
CA ALA A 155 -5.53 -11.91 11.33
C ALA A 155 -4.58 -11.82 12.54
N GLN A 156 -3.34 -12.30 12.45
CA GLN A 156 -2.31 -12.14 13.49
C GLN A 156 -1.17 -11.28 12.96
N HIS A 157 -1.24 -10.00 13.31
CA HIS A 157 -0.26 -9.01 12.90
C HIS A 157 0.53 -8.50 14.09
N ALA A 158 1.78 -8.11 13.84
CA ALA A 158 2.64 -7.51 14.84
C ALA A 158 3.57 -6.47 14.22
N VAL A 159 3.94 -5.48 15.02
CA VAL A 159 5.14 -4.68 14.75
C VAL A 159 6.30 -5.32 15.50
N GLU A 160 7.35 -5.69 14.80
CA GLU A 160 8.59 -6.21 15.38
C GLU A 160 9.70 -5.18 15.22
N ILE A 161 10.44 -4.90 16.29
CA ILE A 161 11.54 -3.94 16.29
C ILE A 161 12.85 -4.69 16.41
N PHE A 162 13.79 -4.36 15.53
CA PHE A 162 15.15 -4.89 15.55
C PHE A 162 16.14 -3.75 15.65
N ARG A 163 17.20 -3.90 16.44
CA ARG A 163 18.38 -3.06 16.31
C ARG A 163 19.24 -3.62 15.18
N ILE A 164 19.63 -2.75 14.25
CA ILE A 164 20.48 -3.11 13.13
C ILE A 164 21.94 -3.03 13.57
N GLU A 165 22.63 -4.16 13.44
CA GLU A 165 24.07 -4.21 13.45
C GLU A 165 24.59 -4.47 12.03
N LYS A 166 25.91 -4.71 11.89
CA LYS A 166 26.57 -4.86 10.58
C LYS A 166 25.82 -5.82 9.66
N THR A 167 25.65 -7.07 10.05
CA THR A 167 24.97 -8.13 9.26
C THR A 167 23.96 -8.90 10.11
N SER A 168 23.54 -8.31 11.23
CA SER A 168 22.63 -8.93 12.18
C SER A 168 21.49 -7.99 12.56
N LEU A 169 20.32 -8.57 12.79
CA LEU A 169 19.15 -7.93 13.37
C LEU A 169 18.96 -8.48 14.79
N VAL A 170 19.20 -7.63 15.78
CA VAL A 170 19.01 -7.97 17.19
C VAL A 170 17.58 -7.65 17.56
N PHE A 171 16.79 -8.67 17.90
CA PHE A 171 15.38 -8.52 18.26
C PHE A 171 15.23 -7.71 19.55
N MET A 172 14.40 -6.67 19.51
CA MET A 172 14.17 -5.76 20.64
C MET A 172 12.78 -5.91 21.24
N GLY A 173 11.79 -6.29 20.45
CA GLY A 173 10.44 -6.50 20.94
C GLY A 173 9.42 -6.71 19.83
N ARG A 174 8.26 -7.21 20.24
CA ARG A 174 7.10 -7.45 19.39
C ARG A 174 5.87 -6.81 20.02
N PHE A 175 5.19 -5.99 19.24
CA PHE A 175 4.00 -5.25 19.63
C PHE A 175 2.79 -5.83 18.92
N ARG A 176 1.87 -6.38 19.71
CA ARG A 176 0.60 -6.92 19.25
C ARG A 176 -0.51 -6.23 20.01
N HIS A 177 -1.55 -5.80 19.30
CA HIS A 177 -2.68 -5.15 19.92
C HIS A 177 -3.92 -5.30 19.04
N ARG A 178 -5.10 -5.28 19.65
CA ARG A 178 -6.39 -5.35 18.94
C ARG A 178 -6.64 -4.19 17.96
N PHE A 179 -5.82 -3.14 17.99
CA PHE A 179 -5.89 -2.04 17.02
C PHE A 179 -4.94 -2.25 15.83
N ILE A 180 -4.08 -3.26 15.86
CA ILE A 180 -3.25 -3.67 14.72
C ILE A 180 -4.05 -4.79 14.03
N GLU A 181 -4.91 -4.42 13.09
CA GLU A 181 -5.97 -5.31 12.57
C GLU A 181 -5.63 -5.89 11.21
N TYR A 182 -5.48 -5.04 10.19
CA TYR A 182 -4.96 -5.41 8.87
C TYR A 182 -4.03 -4.29 8.40
N PRO A 183 -2.82 -4.24 8.98
CA PRO A 183 -1.91 -3.14 8.73
C PRO A 183 -1.35 -3.19 7.31
N SER A 184 -1.01 -2.02 6.76
CA SER A 184 -0.39 -1.85 5.44
C SER A 184 0.98 -1.20 5.50
N ASP A 185 1.21 -0.32 6.48
CA ASP A 185 2.46 0.40 6.63
C ASP A 185 2.70 0.89 8.07
N ILE A 186 3.93 1.27 8.38
CA ILE A 186 4.38 1.69 9.70
C ILE A 186 5.41 2.82 9.62
N VAL A 187 5.47 3.65 10.66
CA VAL A 187 6.49 4.70 10.83
C VAL A 187 6.95 4.74 12.28
N GLY A 188 8.25 4.60 12.52
CA GLY A 188 8.88 4.72 13.83
C GLY A 188 9.27 6.15 14.17
N LEU A 189 8.96 6.59 15.40
CA LEU A 189 9.40 7.88 15.95
C LEU A 189 10.38 7.70 17.12
N GLY A 190 10.23 6.61 17.84
CA GLY A 190 11.04 6.18 18.98
C GLY A 190 10.85 4.69 19.19
N LEU A 191 11.65 4.07 20.07
CA LEU A 191 11.51 2.63 20.34
C LEU A 191 10.15 2.25 20.96
N ASP A 192 9.56 3.20 21.69
CA ASP A 192 8.22 3.06 22.28
C ASP A 192 7.23 4.07 21.68
N GLU A 193 7.45 4.54 20.45
CA GLU A 193 6.57 5.50 19.77
C GLU A 193 6.54 5.27 18.26
N PHE A 194 5.38 4.96 17.70
CA PHE A 194 5.23 4.70 16.27
C PHE A 194 3.78 4.88 15.80
N TYR A 195 3.60 4.96 14.48
CA TYR A 195 2.31 4.89 13.82
C TYR A 195 2.16 3.55 13.08
N VAL A 196 0.93 3.04 13.06
CA VAL A 196 0.53 1.90 12.23
C VAL A 196 -0.66 2.32 11.38
N LEU A 197 -0.53 2.14 10.07
CA LEU A 197 -1.61 2.34 9.12
C LEU A 197 -2.35 1.02 8.91
N ASN A 198 -3.64 0.98 9.22
CA ASN A 198 -4.52 -0.15 8.89
C ASN A 198 -5.26 0.13 7.59
N ARG A 199 -5.12 -0.79 6.63
CA ARG A 199 -5.86 -0.78 5.35
C ARG A 199 -7.36 -0.97 5.57
N ARG A 200 -7.72 -1.85 6.50
CA ARG A 200 -9.11 -2.17 6.83
C ARG A 200 -9.29 -2.28 8.34
N SER A 201 -10.46 -1.89 8.83
CA SER A 201 -10.90 -2.24 10.17
C SER A 201 -11.68 -3.56 10.16
N GLY A 202 -11.33 -4.46 11.08
CA GLY A 202 -12.01 -5.73 11.26
C GLY A 202 -13.38 -5.52 11.91
N ASN A 203 -14.43 -5.42 11.10
CA ASN A 203 -15.79 -5.62 11.59
C ASN A 203 -16.14 -7.11 11.51
N PHE A 204 -16.73 -7.64 12.58
CA PHE A 204 -17.18 -9.03 12.80
C PHE A 204 -17.98 -9.69 11.65
N VAL A 205 -18.48 -8.90 10.69
CA VAL A 205 -19.26 -9.37 9.52
C VAL A 205 -18.39 -10.08 8.47
N GLU A 206 -17.07 -9.94 8.55
CA GLU A 206 -16.15 -10.53 7.58
C GLU A 206 -16.08 -12.06 7.60
N HIS A 207 -16.51 -12.70 8.69
CA HIS A 207 -16.58 -14.15 8.81
C HIS A 207 -17.72 -14.80 7.97
N TYR A 208 -18.58 -14.00 7.32
CA TYR A 208 -19.77 -14.49 6.62
C TYR A 208 -19.87 -14.10 5.13
N GLY A 209 -18.75 -13.74 4.49
CA GLY A 209 -18.65 -13.75 3.02
C GLY A 209 -19.53 -12.73 2.27
N LEU A 210 -19.97 -11.64 2.91
CA LEU A 210 -20.83 -10.60 2.29
C LEU A 210 -20.20 -9.19 2.29
N SER A 211 -18.89 -9.04 2.46
CA SER A 211 -18.27 -7.75 2.78
C SER A 211 -17.69 -6.93 1.63
N SER A 212 -17.77 -7.37 0.36
CA SER A 212 -17.20 -6.57 -0.75
C SER A 212 -17.94 -5.24 -1.02
N LEU A 213 -19.13 -5.04 -0.42
CA LEU A 213 -19.93 -3.82 -0.60
C LEU A 213 -19.93 -2.87 0.61
N PHE A 214 -19.33 -3.27 1.74
CA PHE A 214 -19.15 -2.43 2.93
C PHE A 214 -17.84 -2.80 3.64
N LEU A 215 -16.72 -2.63 2.93
CA LEU A 215 -15.38 -2.87 3.46
C LEU A 215 -15.10 -1.88 4.60
N GLY A 216 -14.68 -2.39 5.76
CA GLY A 216 -14.31 -1.57 6.91
C GLY A 216 -13.31 -0.50 6.49
N SER A 217 -13.50 0.74 6.94
CA SER A 217 -12.58 1.80 6.56
C SER A 217 -11.23 1.66 7.23
N GLY A 218 -10.16 2.07 6.55
CA GLY A 218 -8.83 2.12 7.12
C GLY A 218 -8.72 3.09 8.29
N SER A 219 -7.67 2.94 9.10
CA SER A 219 -7.41 3.79 10.26
C SER A 219 -5.92 4.02 10.46
N LEU A 220 -5.58 5.16 11.09
CA LEU A 220 -4.23 5.42 11.57
C LEU A 220 -4.22 5.22 13.09
N ILE A 221 -3.32 4.37 13.55
CA ILE A 221 -3.10 4.10 14.97
C ILE A 221 -1.79 4.76 15.37
N TYR A 222 -1.82 5.43 16.51
CA TYR A 222 -0.65 5.96 17.17
C TYR A 222 -0.37 5.16 18.43
N TYR A 223 0.86 4.74 18.63
CA TYR A 223 1.33 4.08 19.83
C TYR A 223 2.36 4.97 20.53
N ARG A 224 2.22 5.12 21.85
CA ARG A 224 3.25 5.66 22.74
C ARG A 224 3.17 5.01 24.12
N ASP A 225 4.30 4.57 24.67
CA ASP A 225 4.46 4.12 26.07
C ASP A 225 3.36 3.14 26.53
N GLY A 226 3.14 2.08 25.76
CA GLY A 226 2.15 1.04 26.08
C GLY A 226 0.69 1.39 25.72
N THR A 227 0.42 2.60 25.23
CA THR A 227 -0.95 3.05 24.93
C THR A 227 -1.16 3.21 23.42
N TYR A 228 -2.30 2.72 22.94
CA TYR A 228 -2.71 2.83 21.53
C TYR A 228 -3.90 3.77 21.37
N TYR A 229 -3.81 4.68 20.41
CA TYR A 229 -4.83 5.66 20.05
C TYR A 229 -5.21 5.47 18.59
N ARG A 230 -6.51 5.43 18.30
CA ARG A 230 -7.01 5.51 16.92
C ARG A 230 -7.17 6.98 16.56
N VAL A 231 -6.19 7.54 15.85
CA VAL A 231 -6.05 8.99 15.62
C VAL A 231 -6.69 9.46 14.31
N LEU A 232 -6.87 8.54 13.36
CA LEU A 232 -7.63 8.79 12.14
C LEU A 232 -8.42 7.53 11.75
N GLN A 233 -9.58 7.73 11.13
CA GLN A 233 -10.50 6.67 10.69
C GLN A 233 -11.09 7.05 9.33
N GLN A 234 -11.88 6.15 8.74
CA GLN A 234 -12.58 6.41 7.49
C GLN A 234 -11.63 6.65 6.30
N LEU A 235 -10.44 6.04 6.36
CA LEU A 235 -9.49 6.07 5.25
C LEU A 235 -9.93 5.11 4.14
N SER A 236 -9.81 5.57 2.89
CA SER A 236 -10.22 4.83 1.70
C SER A 236 -9.08 3.95 1.18
N ASP A 237 -9.05 2.71 1.64
CA ASP A 237 -8.05 1.69 1.28
C ASP A 237 -6.60 2.21 1.35
N PRO A 238 -6.13 2.60 2.55
CA PRO A 238 -4.84 3.22 2.70
C PRO A 238 -3.69 2.20 2.64
N GLU A 239 -2.69 2.47 1.81
CA GLU A 239 -1.62 1.51 1.47
C GLU A 239 -0.23 1.90 1.99
N GLY A 240 0.04 3.19 2.16
CA GLY A 240 1.36 3.70 2.51
C GLY A 240 1.32 4.86 3.49
N LEU A 241 2.35 4.94 4.33
CA LEU A 241 2.55 5.95 5.35
C LEU A 241 4.00 6.45 5.30
N ALA A 242 4.20 7.76 5.27
CA ALA A 242 5.53 8.35 5.35
C ALA A 242 5.57 9.55 6.30
N LEU A 243 6.69 9.71 6.99
CA LEU A 243 7.01 10.87 7.81
C LEU A 243 7.83 11.87 7.00
N SER A 244 7.50 13.15 7.09
CA SER A 244 8.34 14.20 6.50
C SER A 244 9.73 14.24 7.17
N PRO A 245 10.79 14.66 6.45
CA PRO A 245 12.15 14.68 7.00
C PRO A 245 12.32 15.53 8.28
N ASP A 246 11.50 16.57 8.44
CA ASP A 246 11.44 17.41 9.64
C ASP A 246 10.57 16.82 10.77
N GLN A 247 9.98 15.65 10.54
CA GLN A 247 9.11 14.90 11.45
C GLN A 247 7.82 15.62 11.87
N THR A 248 7.42 16.69 11.16
CA THR A 248 6.24 17.48 11.51
C THR A 248 4.96 17.04 10.79
N ARG A 249 5.08 16.26 9.71
CA ARG A 249 3.94 15.85 8.89
C ARG A 249 3.95 14.35 8.60
N LEU A 250 2.75 13.77 8.58
CA LEU A 250 2.51 12.43 8.07
C LEU A 250 1.84 12.53 6.70
N TRP A 251 2.21 11.65 5.79
CA TRP A 251 1.61 11.51 4.48
C TRP A 251 1.06 10.10 4.34
N ILE A 252 -0.21 10.00 3.95
CA ILE A 252 -0.90 8.72 3.75
C ILE A 252 -1.33 8.63 2.29
N SER A 253 -1.05 7.52 1.63
CA SER A 253 -1.68 7.19 0.35
C SER A 253 -3.02 6.48 0.59
N GLU A 254 -4.09 7.03 0.03
CA GLU A 254 -5.42 6.42 -0.04
C GLU A 254 -5.62 5.87 -1.45
N GLY A 255 -5.40 4.56 -1.61
CA GLY A 255 -5.56 3.86 -2.87
C GLY A 255 -6.98 3.97 -3.42
N GLY A 256 -7.97 3.76 -2.55
CA GLY A 256 -9.38 3.72 -2.91
C GLY A 256 -9.95 5.06 -3.39
N SER A 257 -9.41 6.18 -2.91
CA SER A 257 -9.78 7.52 -3.37
C SER A 257 -8.80 8.15 -4.36
N GLY A 258 -7.71 7.44 -4.71
CA GLY A 258 -6.69 7.96 -5.60
C GLY A 258 -6.04 9.24 -5.09
N SER A 259 -5.65 9.31 -3.82
CA SER A 259 -5.12 10.56 -3.25
C SER A 259 -4.05 10.38 -2.19
N LEU A 260 -3.22 11.40 -1.98
CA LEU A 260 -2.44 11.55 -0.74
C LEU A 260 -3.16 12.44 0.27
N ILE A 261 -2.99 12.14 1.56
CA ILE A 261 -3.44 12.97 2.68
C ILE A 261 -2.23 13.43 3.46
N ALA A 262 -2.09 14.75 3.59
CA ALA A 262 -1.11 15.35 4.48
C ALA A 262 -1.74 15.67 5.83
N LEU A 263 -1.10 15.24 6.91
CA LEU A 263 -1.48 15.52 8.28
C LEU A 263 -0.34 16.27 8.97
N GLU A 264 -0.68 17.29 9.76
CA GLU A 264 0.22 17.85 10.76
C GLU A 264 0.19 16.96 11.99
N ARG A 265 1.38 16.67 12.52
CA ARG A 265 1.58 15.86 13.71
C ARG A 265 1.68 16.76 14.94
N GLY A 266 0.92 16.45 15.99
CA GLY A 266 1.08 17.03 17.32
C GLY A 266 2.27 16.44 18.08
N SER A 267 2.44 16.87 19.34
CA SER A 267 3.42 16.26 20.25
C SER A 267 2.96 14.93 20.87
N GLY A 268 1.69 14.55 20.67
CA GLY A 268 1.10 13.30 21.14
C GLY A 268 0.21 12.66 20.06
N PRO A 269 -0.97 12.11 20.43
CA PRO A 269 -1.86 11.44 19.49
C PRO A 269 -2.57 12.39 18.51
N GLU A 270 -2.48 13.71 18.72
CA GLU A 270 -3.19 14.67 17.91
C GLU A 270 -2.64 14.71 16.48
N VAL A 271 -3.54 14.63 15.51
CA VAL A 271 -3.23 14.87 14.09
C VAL A 271 -4.25 15.83 13.50
N ARG A 272 -3.81 16.70 12.61
CA ARG A 272 -4.68 17.66 11.92
C ARG A 272 -4.52 17.54 10.42
N LYS A 273 -5.62 17.29 9.71
CA LYS A 273 -5.59 17.22 8.24
C LYS A 273 -5.23 18.58 7.65
N LEU A 274 -4.22 18.60 6.77
CA LEU A 274 -3.72 19.79 6.09
C LEU A 274 -4.25 19.88 4.67
N ALA A 275 -4.05 18.82 3.89
CA ALA A 275 -4.31 18.82 2.46
C ALA A 275 -4.69 17.43 1.96
N ARG A 276 -5.31 17.40 0.78
CA ARG A 276 -5.50 16.21 -0.04
C ARG A 276 -4.97 16.50 -1.44
N VAL A 277 -4.12 15.63 -1.95
CA VAL A 277 -3.56 15.72 -3.30
C VAL A 277 -4.14 14.60 -4.14
N SER A 278 -4.90 14.92 -5.18
CA SER A 278 -5.46 13.92 -6.09
C SER A 278 -4.35 13.37 -6.99
N LEU A 279 -4.31 12.05 -7.13
CA LEU A 279 -3.38 11.30 -7.96
C LEU A 279 -4.16 10.46 -8.98
N THR A 280 -3.46 9.99 -10.01
CA THR A 280 -4.04 9.07 -10.99
C THR A 280 -3.72 7.62 -10.62
N GLY A 281 -4.69 6.73 -10.78
CA GLY A 281 -4.57 5.32 -10.41
C GLY A 281 -4.81 5.09 -8.92
N HIS A 282 -4.27 3.99 -8.40
CA HIS A 282 -4.40 3.56 -7.01
C HIS A 282 -3.03 3.69 -6.29
N PRO A 283 -2.80 4.77 -5.54
CA PRO A 283 -1.55 4.99 -4.81
C PRO A 283 -1.22 3.85 -3.83
N ALA A 284 0.00 3.32 -3.92
CA ALA A 284 0.60 2.35 -3.02
C ALA A 284 1.56 3.07 -2.06
N ARG A 285 2.76 2.55 -1.81
CA ARG A 285 3.72 3.19 -0.87
C ARG A 285 4.36 4.44 -1.45
N LEU A 286 4.85 5.27 -0.53
CA LEU A 286 5.43 6.57 -0.81
C LEU A 286 6.72 6.78 0.01
N SER A 287 7.65 7.56 -0.52
CA SER A 287 8.88 7.90 0.17
C SER A 287 9.31 9.33 -0.12
N PHE A 288 10.06 9.94 0.79
CA PHE A 288 10.67 11.25 0.57
C PHE A 288 11.98 11.14 -0.21
N SER A 289 12.16 12.04 -1.17
CA SER A 289 13.40 12.24 -1.93
C SER A 289 13.88 13.69 -1.79
N GLY A 290 14.58 13.96 -0.69
CA GLY A 290 14.92 15.32 -0.26
C GLY A 290 13.89 15.86 0.74
N ALA A 291 13.81 17.18 0.88
CA ALA A 291 12.94 17.82 1.87
C ALA A 291 11.45 17.76 1.50
N ASP A 292 11.13 18.11 0.24
CA ASP A 292 9.75 18.47 -0.16
C ASP A 292 9.23 17.66 -1.34
N ARG A 293 9.95 16.62 -1.74
CA ARG A 293 9.58 15.78 -2.89
C ARG A 293 9.23 14.39 -2.41
N ILE A 294 8.06 13.91 -2.80
CA ILE A 294 7.57 12.57 -2.49
C ILE A 294 7.53 11.76 -3.77
N LEU A 295 8.10 10.55 -3.75
CA LEU A 295 7.88 9.54 -4.78
C LEU A 295 6.72 8.66 -4.34
N VAL A 296 5.76 8.44 -5.22
CA VAL A 296 4.57 7.61 -4.95
C VAL A 296 4.46 6.57 -6.04
N ALA A 297 4.48 5.29 -5.65
CA ALA A 297 4.09 4.24 -6.56
C ALA A 297 2.56 4.22 -6.71
N THR A 298 2.07 4.04 -7.92
CA THR A 298 0.64 4.00 -8.22
C THR A 298 0.35 2.82 -9.12
N ILE A 299 -0.72 2.09 -8.82
CA ILE A 299 -1.22 0.97 -9.61
C ILE A 299 -2.24 1.52 -10.62
N PRO A 300 -1.92 1.56 -11.93
CA PRO A 300 -2.80 2.18 -12.92
C PRO A 300 -4.07 1.36 -13.22
N SER A 301 -4.02 0.04 -13.02
CA SER A 301 -5.14 -0.88 -13.23
C SER A 301 -5.16 -1.93 -12.12
N THR A 302 -6.12 -1.83 -11.20
CA THR A 302 -6.31 -2.81 -10.11
C THR A 302 -6.74 -4.18 -10.63
N TRP A 303 -7.39 -4.23 -11.81
CA TRP A 303 -7.71 -5.49 -12.47
C TRP A 303 -6.45 -6.21 -12.97
N ALA A 304 -5.56 -5.49 -13.67
CA ALA A 304 -4.31 -6.08 -14.16
C ALA A 304 -3.39 -6.47 -12.98
N TRP A 305 -3.39 -5.68 -11.91
CA TRP A 305 -2.73 -6.01 -10.65
C TRP A 305 -3.22 -7.34 -10.06
N SER A 306 -4.53 -7.50 -9.89
CA SER A 306 -5.13 -8.73 -9.34
C SER A 306 -4.87 -9.96 -10.23
N SER A 307 -4.85 -9.75 -11.56
CA SER A 307 -4.46 -10.80 -12.51
C SER A 307 -3.00 -11.21 -12.31
N HIS A 308 -2.08 -10.25 -12.18
CA HIS A 308 -0.65 -10.51 -11.94
C HIS A 308 -0.39 -11.14 -10.56
N GLU A 309 -1.11 -10.73 -9.53
CA GLU A 309 -1.08 -11.35 -8.20
C GLU A 309 -1.34 -12.86 -8.30
N SER A 310 -2.40 -13.25 -9.02
CA SER A 310 -2.79 -14.64 -9.19
C SER A 310 -1.89 -15.42 -10.17
N TYR A 311 -1.41 -14.76 -11.22
CA TYR A 311 -0.72 -15.39 -12.34
C TYR A 311 0.56 -14.64 -12.70
N SER A 312 1.72 -15.26 -12.44
CA SER A 312 3.04 -14.64 -12.70
C SER A 312 3.31 -14.31 -14.17
N ALA A 313 2.61 -14.97 -15.11
CA ALA A 313 2.69 -14.69 -16.54
C ALA A 313 1.97 -13.39 -16.94
N GLU A 314 0.94 -12.98 -16.19
CA GLU A 314 0.18 -11.77 -16.43
C GLU A 314 1.00 -10.55 -15.97
N LYS A 315 0.85 -9.41 -16.66
CA LYS A 315 1.62 -8.20 -16.37
C LYS A 315 0.74 -7.10 -15.82
N ALA A 316 1.23 -6.41 -14.80
CA ALA A 316 0.56 -5.27 -14.20
C ALA A 316 1.32 -3.98 -14.53
N PRO A 317 0.66 -2.94 -15.08
CA PRO A 317 1.30 -1.66 -15.32
C PRO A 317 1.86 -1.04 -14.06
N SER A 318 2.97 -0.32 -14.20
CA SER A 318 3.68 0.37 -13.13
C SER A 318 3.77 1.86 -13.43
N ARG A 319 3.54 2.69 -12.41
CA ARG A 319 3.69 4.14 -12.52
C ARG A 319 4.26 4.72 -11.23
N ILE A 320 5.29 5.56 -11.36
CA ILE A 320 5.79 6.38 -10.26
C ILE A 320 5.44 7.84 -10.54
N LEU A 321 4.80 8.48 -9.57
CA LEU A 321 4.54 9.92 -9.56
C LEU A 321 5.53 10.61 -8.62
N GLN A 322 5.98 11.79 -9.04
CA GLN A 322 6.67 12.73 -8.18
C GLN A 322 5.66 13.78 -7.70
N VAL A 323 5.46 13.89 -6.39
CA VAL A 323 4.58 14.88 -5.77
C VAL A 323 5.41 15.94 -5.07
N ASP A 324 5.09 17.21 -5.31
CA ASP A 324 5.60 18.35 -4.56
C ASP A 324 4.77 18.49 -3.27
N ALA A 325 5.42 18.30 -2.11
CA ALA A 325 4.79 18.30 -0.79
C ALA A 325 4.33 19.70 -0.33
N ILE A 326 4.81 20.77 -0.97
CA ILE A 326 4.43 22.15 -0.67
C ILE A 326 3.28 22.58 -1.57
N GLN A 327 3.42 22.39 -2.87
CA GLN A 327 2.45 22.84 -3.87
C GLN A 327 1.27 21.86 -4.03
N GLY A 328 1.45 20.59 -3.64
CA GLY A 328 0.46 19.53 -3.85
C GLY A 328 0.24 19.19 -5.32
N THR A 329 1.23 19.46 -6.17
CA THR A 329 1.21 19.12 -7.61
C THR A 329 1.91 17.78 -7.83
N SER A 330 1.53 17.05 -8.87
CA SER A 330 2.16 15.79 -9.23
C SER A 330 2.62 15.76 -10.70
N ALA A 331 3.74 15.08 -10.94
CA ALA A 331 4.32 14.87 -12.26
C ALA A 331 4.64 13.39 -12.46
N LEU A 332 4.56 12.93 -13.71
CA LEU A 332 4.92 11.56 -14.07
C LEU A 332 6.44 11.41 -14.08
N ALA A 333 6.97 10.50 -13.26
CA ALA A 333 8.40 10.20 -13.21
C ALA A 333 8.75 8.91 -13.98
N TYR A 334 7.87 7.90 -13.89
CA TYR A 334 8.06 6.61 -14.58
C TYR A 334 6.73 5.98 -14.95
N GLN A 335 6.70 5.31 -16.10
CA GLN A 335 5.54 4.56 -16.57
C GLN A 335 5.95 3.41 -17.48
N ASP A 336 5.48 2.21 -17.17
CA ASP A 336 5.72 1.00 -17.95
C ASP A 336 4.50 0.06 -17.92
N PRO A 337 4.15 -0.62 -19.02
CA PRO A 337 3.05 -1.58 -19.05
C PRO A 337 3.26 -2.84 -18.18
N GLY A 338 4.40 -2.98 -17.50
CA GLY A 338 4.72 -4.10 -16.60
C GLY A 338 5.85 -5.01 -17.09
N ASN A 339 6.47 -4.67 -18.23
CA ASN A 339 7.54 -5.44 -18.85
C ASN A 339 8.87 -5.32 -18.10
N GLU A 340 9.18 -4.13 -17.57
CA GLU A 340 10.40 -3.92 -16.77
C GLU A 340 10.17 -4.33 -15.31
N ILE A 341 9.06 -3.88 -14.72
CA ILE A 341 8.61 -4.28 -13.39
C ILE A 341 7.10 -4.29 -13.38
N SER A 342 6.51 -5.43 -13.04
CA SER A 342 5.06 -5.56 -12.92
C SER A 342 4.60 -5.09 -11.55
N GLY A 343 3.66 -4.14 -11.55
CA GLY A 343 3.06 -3.65 -10.32
C GLY A 343 4.09 -3.10 -9.30
N ALA A 344 4.79 -2.03 -9.65
CA ALA A 344 5.64 -1.35 -8.68
C ALA A 344 4.80 -0.80 -7.52
N THR A 345 5.18 -1.09 -6.27
CA THR A 345 4.48 -0.65 -5.05
C THR A 345 5.27 0.31 -4.19
N ILE A 346 6.57 0.45 -4.43
CA ILE A 346 7.44 1.39 -3.74
C ILE A 346 8.50 1.91 -4.71
N ALA A 347 8.88 3.18 -4.53
CA ALA A 347 10.06 3.76 -5.15
C ALA A 347 10.86 4.54 -4.11
N LEU A 348 12.18 4.35 -4.09
CA LEU A 348 13.13 5.13 -3.30
C LEU A 348 14.14 5.82 -4.21
N ALA A 349 14.69 6.96 -3.80
CA ALA A 349 15.73 7.64 -4.55
C ALA A 349 16.94 8.02 -3.69
N GLN A 350 18.12 7.91 -4.28
CA GLN A 350 19.38 8.36 -3.70
C GLN A 350 20.27 9.00 -4.77
N GLY A 351 20.40 10.33 -4.74
CA GLY A 351 21.05 11.07 -5.81
C GLY A 351 20.34 10.81 -7.14
N ASN A 352 21.09 10.37 -8.15
CA ASN A 352 20.53 10.01 -9.46
C ASN A 352 19.95 8.59 -9.53
N ARG A 353 20.12 7.77 -8.48
CA ARG A 353 19.62 6.38 -8.48
C ARG A 353 18.19 6.32 -7.98
N ILE A 354 17.40 5.44 -8.58
CA ILE A 354 16.04 5.11 -8.17
C ILE A 354 15.90 3.59 -8.05
N PHE A 355 15.19 3.16 -7.01
CA PHE A 355 15.00 1.76 -6.66
C PHE A 355 13.51 1.47 -6.67
N LEU A 356 13.08 0.45 -7.43
CA LEU A 356 11.66 0.08 -7.57
C LEU A 356 11.43 -1.31 -6.98
N GLY A 357 10.42 -1.45 -6.13
CA GLY A 357 9.98 -2.72 -5.54
C GLY A 357 8.54 -3.06 -5.93
N GLN A 358 8.16 -4.33 -5.72
CA GLN A 358 6.87 -4.91 -6.09
C GLN A 358 6.53 -6.10 -5.16
N LYS A 359 5.29 -6.60 -5.15
CA LYS A 359 4.84 -7.58 -4.12
C LYS A 359 5.00 -9.06 -4.44
N PHE A 360 5.24 -9.45 -5.69
CA PHE A 360 5.05 -10.83 -6.15
C PHE A 360 6.22 -11.47 -6.90
N ASP A 361 6.88 -10.77 -7.82
CA ASP A 361 8.03 -11.30 -8.56
C ASP A 361 9.29 -11.35 -7.67
N SER A 362 10.37 -11.97 -8.15
CA SER A 362 11.56 -12.28 -7.33
C SER A 362 12.74 -11.30 -7.47
N PHE A 363 12.47 -10.04 -7.80
CA PHE A 363 13.49 -9.01 -8.03
C PHE A 363 13.02 -7.59 -7.70
N ILE A 364 13.99 -6.68 -7.56
CA ILE A 364 13.82 -5.23 -7.61
C ILE A 364 14.54 -4.65 -8.84
N LEU A 365 14.19 -3.42 -9.23
CA LEU A 365 14.98 -2.67 -10.20
C LEU A 365 15.82 -1.58 -9.53
N ILE A 366 17.06 -1.46 -9.99
CA ILE A 366 17.94 -0.33 -9.70
C ILE A 366 18.19 0.41 -11.01
N CYS A 367 17.71 1.65 -11.11
CA CYS A 367 17.83 2.47 -12.30
C CYS A 367 18.49 3.83 -12.00
N ASN A 368 18.72 4.59 -13.06
CA ASN A 368 19.04 6.00 -13.03
C ASN A 368 17.82 6.82 -13.45
N GLN A 369 17.55 7.91 -12.73
CA GLN A 369 16.50 8.88 -13.06
C GLN A 369 16.69 9.49 -14.46
#